data_AF-A0A6G2I6X9-F1
#
_entry.id   AF-A0A6G2I6X9-F1
#
_cell.length_a   1.000
_cell.length_b   1.000
_cell.length_c   1.000
_cell.angle_alpha   90.00
_cell.angle_beta   90.00
_cell.angle_gamma   90.00
#
_symmetry.space_group_name_H-M   'P 1'
#
loop_
_entity.id
_entity.type
_entity.pdbx_description
1 polymer ?
#
loop_
_entity_poly.entity_id
_entity_poly.type
_entity_poly.pdbx_seq_one_letter_code
_entity_poly.pdbx_strand_id
1 'polypeptide(L)'
;MSGIETHVLWHARHLAVEEDGRIIHRDADGSLHLDEEEWRILGIYSRREAAEAHLERARRLPGFCEEPNCFTIAPLEIDEDLWTDGYFTERPGDPVED
;
A
#
# COMPACT_ATOMS: atom_id res chain seq x y z
N MET A 1 29.07 3.68 5.52
CA MET A 1 28.57 4.46 4.37
C MET A 1 27.46 5.35 4.88
N SER A 2 27.44 6.64 4.56
CA SER A 2 26.26 7.46 4.81
C SER A 2 25.15 6.91 3.92
N GLY A 3 24.06 6.43 4.52
CA GLY A 3 22.89 5.98 3.74
C GLY A 3 22.42 7.12 2.84
N ILE A 4 22.00 6.79 1.62
CA ILE A 4 21.25 7.73 0.80
C ILE A 4 19.86 7.76 1.41
N GLU A 5 19.47 8.89 2.01
CA GLU A 5 18.10 9.09 2.49
C GLU A 5 17.17 9.09 1.27
N THR A 6 16.34 8.05 1.14
CA THR A 6 15.34 7.97 0.07
C THR A 6 13.93 8.09 0.63
N HIS A 7 12.99 8.33 -0.27
CA HIS A 7 11.61 8.65 0.03
C HIS A 7 10.71 7.78 -0.82
N VAL A 8 9.89 6.94 -0.19
CA VAL A 8 8.92 6.10 -0.86
C VAL A 8 7.54 6.76 -0.82
N LEU A 9 6.89 6.86 -1.98
CA LEU A 9 5.50 7.32 -2.11
C LEU A 9 4.58 6.10 -2.15
N TRP A 10 3.66 6.04 -1.19
CA TRP A 10 2.63 5.02 -1.06
C TRP A 10 1.24 5.58 -1.38
N HIS A 11 0.34 4.71 -1.81
CA HIS A 11 -1.10 4.92 -1.79
C HIS A 11 -1.78 3.74 -1.09
N ALA A 12 -2.65 4.03 -0.12
CA ALA A 12 -3.54 3.04 0.46
C ALA A 12 -4.88 3.14 -0.28
N ARG A 13 -5.22 2.12 -1.06
CA ARG A 13 -6.54 2.07 -1.71
C ARG A 13 -7.54 1.47 -0.75
N HIS A 14 -8.65 2.15 -0.51
CA HIS A 14 -9.76 1.54 0.22
C HIS A 14 -10.69 0.82 -0.77
N LEU A 15 -10.86 -0.49 -0.58
CA LEU A 15 -11.77 -1.29 -1.39
C LEU A 15 -13.20 -1.05 -0.86
N ALA A 16 -13.96 -0.24 -1.59
CA ALA A 16 -15.40 0.07 -1.46
C ALA A 16 -15.85 0.69 -0.12
N VAL A 17 -16.26 1.96 -0.17
CA VAL A 17 -16.95 2.67 0.92
C VAL A 17 -18.47 2.50 0.76
N GLU A 18 -19.18 1.89 1.72
CA GLU A 18 -20.65 1.97 1.78
C GLU A 18 -21.11 3.42 2.07
N GLU A 19 -22.39 3.74 1.85
CA GLU A 19 -22.96 5.09 2.08
C GLU A 19 -22.71 5.65 3.50
N ASP A 20 -22.33 4.80 4.45
CA ASP A 20 -22.02 5.14 5.84
C ASP A 20 -20.52 5.30 6.16
N GLY A 21 -19.64 5.19 5.15
CA GLY A 21 -18.19 5.41 5.32
C GLY A 21 -17.36 4.16 5.63
N ARG A 22 -17.94 2.96 5.68
CA ARG A 22 -17.21 1.71 5.97
C ARG A 22 -16.58 1.09 4.73
N ILE A 23 -15.34 0.62 4.86
CA ILE A 23 -14.54 -0.03 3.81
C ILE A 23 -14.81 -1.54 3.81
N ILE A 24 -15.13 -2.14 2.66
CA ILE A 24 -15.41 -3.58 2.53
C ILE A 24 -14.60 -4.23 1.40
N HIS A 25 -13.64 -5.08 1.76
CA HIS A 25 -12.99 -5.99 0.83
C HIS A 25 -13.89 -7.22 0.57
N ARG A 26 -14.02 -7.65 -0.69
CA ARG A 26 -14.80 -8.84 -1.08
C ARG A 26 -13.88 -9.89 -1.68
N ASP A 27 -13.82 -11.05 -1.03
CA ASP A 27 -13.04 -12.18 -1.52
C ASP A 27 -13.72 -12.93 -2.66
N ALA A 28 -12.94 -13.80 -3.32
CA ALA A 28 -13.39 -14.61 -4.45
C ALA A 28 -14.55 -15.57 -4.11
N ASP A 29 -14.76 -15.88 -2.83
CA ASP A 29 -15.89 -16.68 -2.33
C ASP A 29 -17.11 -15.82 -1.92
N GLY A 30 -16.99 -14.50 -2.03
CA GLY A 30 -18.04 -13.55 -1.69
C GLY A 30 -18.09 -13.11 -0.23
N SER A 31 -17.17 -13.58 0.61
CA SER A 31 -17.01 -13.11 1.99
C SER A 31 -16.50 -11.67 2.04
N LEU A 32 -16.88 -10.95 3.10
CA LEU A 32 -16.62 -9.52 3.28
C LEU A 32 -15.60 -9.35 4.41
N HIS A 33 -14.41 -8.86 4.08
CA HIS A 33 -13.39 -8.49 5.05
C HIS A 33 -13.40 -6.97 5.22
N LEU A 34 -13.70 -6.51 6.42
CA LEU A 34 -13.29 -5.16 6.82
C LEU A 34 -11.79 -5.26 7.10
N ASP A 35 -11.01 -4.29 6.65
CA ASP A 35 -9.64 -4.00 7.11
C ASP A 35 -8.46 -4.38 6.18
N GLU A 36 -8.68 -4.68 4.90
CA GLU A 36 -7.57 -4.82 3.93
C GLU A 36 -7.36 -3.55 3.10
N GLU A 37 -6.48 -2.67 3.58
CA GLU A 37 -5.91 -1.59 2.79
C GLU A 37 -4.95 -2.18 1.75
N GLU A 38 -5.23 -1.97 0.46
CA GLU A 38 -4.30 -2.34 -0.60
C GLU A 38 -3.22 -1.25 -0.72
N TRP A 39 -2.06 -1.48 -0.12
CA TRP A 39 -0.91 -0.57 -0.21
C TRP A 39 -0.17 -0.74 -1.54
N ARG A 40 0.05 0.36 -2.25
CA ARG A 40 0.80 0.40 -3.51
C ARG A 40 1.98 1.36 -3.41
N ILE A 41 3.16 0.93 -3.83
CA ILE A 41 4.30 1.83 -4.08
C ILE A 41 4.09 2.50 -5.43
N LEU A 42 4.07 3.84 -5.42
CA LEU A 42 3.99 4.65 -6.63
C LEU A 42 5.37 5.07 -7.13
N GLY A 43 6.36 5.14 -6.23
CA GLY A 43 7.74 5.40 -6.60
C GLY A 43 8.67 5.59 -5.41
N ILE A 44 9.97 5.46 -5.66
CA ILE A 44 11.05 5.69 -4.69
C ILE A 44 11.94 6.81 -5.25
N TYR A 45 12.28 7.78 -4.40
CA TYR A 45 12.95 9.01 -4.78
C TYR A 45 14.12 9.33 -3.87
N SER A 46 15.24 9.76 -4.44
CA SER A 46 16.39 10.27 -3.68
C SER A 46 16.18 11.69 -3.12
N ARG A 47 15.07 12.34 -3.46
CA ARG A 47 14.70 13.69 -3.00
C ARG A 47 13.21 13.75 -2.72
N ARG A 48 12.84 14.33 -1.58
CA ARG A 48 11.45 14.44 -1.14
C ARG A 48 10.58 15.21 -2.13
N GLU A 49 11.10 16.29 -2.72
CA GLU A 49 10.36 17.15 -3.64
C GLU A 49 9.94 16.41 -4.91
N ALA A 50 10.70 15.40 -5.34
CA ALA A 50 10.35 14.56 -6.48
C ALA A 50 9.17 13.64 -6.16
N ALA A 51 9.12 13.10 -4.93
CA ALA A 51 7.99 12.33 -4.44
C ALA A 51 6.72 13.18 -4.32
N GLU A 52 6.85 14.39 -3.75
CA GLU A 52 5.75 15.36 -3.64
C GLU A 52 5.21 15.76 -5.02
N ALA A 53 6.11 16.05 -5.97
CA ALA A 53 5.70 16.32 -7.35
C ALA A 53 4.96 15.14 -7.98
N HIS A 54 5.33 13.88 -7.69
CA HIS A 54 4.59 12.72 -8.16
C HIS A 54 3.23 12.61 -7.50
N LEU A 55 3.15 12.76 -6.18
CA LEU A 55 1.89 12.77 -5.44
C LEU A 55 0.90 13.78 -6.05
N GLU A 56 1.35 15.01 -6.33
CA GLU A 56 0.52 16.03 -6.98
C GLU A 56 -0.06 15.57 -8.33
N ARG A 57 0.69 14.81 -9.12
CA ARG A 57 0.20 14.27 -10.40
C ARG A 57 -0.72 13.07 -10.18
N ALA A 58 -0.35 12.19 -9.27
CA ALA A 58 -1.04 10.94 -8.99
C ALA A 58 -2.45 11.16 -8.42
N ARG A 59 -2.64 12.15 -7.54
CA ARG A 59 -3.97 12.49 -6.97
C ARG A 59 -5.02 12.90 -8.00
N ARG A 60 -4.63 13.16 -9.26
CA ARG A 60 -5.54 13.51 -10.36
C ARG A 60 -5.85 12.33 -11.30
N LEU A 61 -5.22 11.18 -11.08
CA LEU A 61 -5.44 9.99 -11.90
C LEU A 61 -6.78 9.34 -11.55
N PRO A 62 -7.45 8.68 -12.52
CA PRO A 62 -8.66 7.90 -12.25
C PRO A 62 -8.46 6.90 -11.10
N GLY A 63 -9.46 6.74 -10.24
CA GLY A 63 -9.38 5.97 -9.00
C GLY A 63 -8.73 6.77 -7.86
N PHE A 64 -7.50 7.23 -8.03
CA PHE A 64 -6.80 8.01 -6.99
C PHE A 64 -7.44 9.37 -6.68
N CYS A 65 -8.12 9.98 -7.64
CA CYS A 65 -8.83 11.23 -7.41
C CYS A 65 -10.03 11.10 -6.46
N GLU A 66 -10.52 9.89 -6.24
CA GLU A 66 -11.58 9.59 -5.27
C GLU A 66 -11.03 9.52 -3.84
N GLU A 67 -9.71 9.31 -3.71
CA GLU A 67 -9.00 9.12 -2.43
C GLU A 67 -7.77 10.06 -2.31
N PRO A 68 -7.91 11.39 -2.48
CA PRO A 68 -6.78 12.30 -2.66
C PRO A 68 -5.89 12.46 -1.43
N ASN A 69 -6.38 12.03 -0.26
CA ASN A 69 -5.66 12.12 1.02
C ASN A 69 -4.97 10.79 1.41
N CYS A 70 -5.12 9.74 0.59
CA CYS A 70 -4.65 8.39 0.92
C CYS A 70 -3.23 8.12 0.42
N PHE A 71 -2.40 9.15 0.42
CA PHE A 71 -1.00 9.11 -0.01
C PHE A 71 -0.07 9.36 1.17
N THR A 72 1.04 8.63 1.23
CA THR A 72 2.07 8.82 2.26
C THR A 72 3.46 8.85 1.63
N ILE A 73 4.29 9.81 2.04
CA ILE A 73 5.72 9.85 1.70
C ILE A 73 6.51 9.55 2.96
N ALA A 74 7.15 8.39 3.00
CA ALA A 74 7.95 7.92 4.13
C ALA A 74 9.43 7.83 3.76
N PRO A 75 10.36 8.00 4.72
CA PRO A 75 11.77 7.66 4.49
C PRO A 75 11.92 6.17 4.18
N LEU A 76 12.90 5.82 3.35
CA LEU A 76 13.29 4.46 3.00
C LEU A 76 14.82 4.37 2.99
N GLU A 77 15.36 3.36 3.67
CA GLU A 77 16.77 3.02 3.58
C GLU A 77 17.03 2.11 2.38
N ILE A 78 18.12 2.37 1.66
CA ILE A 78 18.57 1.53 0.56
C ILE A 78 19.51 0.47 1.12
N ASP A 79 19.51 -0.72 0.48
CA ASP A 79 20.27 -1.89 0.90
C ASP A 79 19.80 -2.48 2.26
N GLU A 80 18.52 -2.27 2.59
CA GLU A 80 17.84 -2.89 3.73
C GLU A 80 16.92 -4.03 3.28
N ASP A 81 17.01 -5.19 3.93
CA ASP A 81 16.11 -6.32 3.72
C ASP A 81 14.83 -6.11 4.55
N LEU A 82 13.75 -5.64 3.93
CA LEU A 82 12.47 -5.37 4.62
C LEU A 82 11.59 -6.60 4.84
N TRP A 83 11.73 -7.61 3.99
CA TRP A 83 10.98 -8.87 4.10
C TRP A 83 11.97 -10.01 4.33
N THR A 84 12.24 -10.32 5.58
CA THR A 84 13.22 -11.36 5.96
C THR A 84 12.59 -12.74 6.18
N ASP A 85 11.30 -12.78 6.49
CA ASP A 85 10.67 -14.00 7.03
C ASP A 85 10.13 -14.94 5.94
N GLY A 86 10.23 -14.55 4.67
CA GLY A 86 9.58 -15.25 3.56
C GLY A 86 8.05 -15.19 3.64
N TYR A 87 7.35 -15.77 2.68
CA TYR A 87 5.88 -15.80 2.71
C TYR A 87 5.41 -17.24 2.92
N PHE A 88 4.32 -17.39 3.67
CA PHE A 88 3.57 -18.63 3.74
C PHE A 88 2.27 -18.47 2.95
N THR A 89 1.77 -19.58 2.41
CA THR A 89 0.48 -19.62 1.72
C THR A 89 -0.29 -20.78 2.28
N GLU A 90 -1.31 -20.49 3.08
CA GLU A 90 -2.29 -21.49 3.48
C GLU A 90 -3.14 -21.88 2.27
N ARG A 91 -3.17 -23.16 1.94
CA ARG A 91 -4.12 -23.69 0.96
C ARG A 91 -5.27 -24.37 1.70
N PRO A 92 -6.50 -24.29 1.18
CA PRO A 92 -7.61 -25.05 1.72
C PRO A 92 -7.26 -26.56 1.78
N GLY A 93 -7.19 -27.12 2.99
CA GLY A 93 -6.88 -28.53 3.23
C GLY A 93 -5.45 -28.83 3.69
N ASP A 94 -4.59 -27.82 3.84
CA ASP A 94 -3.30 -28.01 4.50
C ASP A 94 -3.52 -28.34 5.99
N PRO A 95 -2.80 -29.34 6.55
CA PRO A 95 -2.87 -29.62 7.98
C PRO A 95 -2.34 -28.42 8.76
N VAL A 96 -3.08 -28.00 9.80
CA VAL A 96 -2.61 -26.99 10.75
C VAL A 96 -1.44 -27.60 11.50
N GLU A 97 -0.23 -27.07 11.29
CA GLU A 97 0.94 -27.45 12.08
C GLU A 97 0.86 -26.73 13.44
N ASP A 98 0.92 -27.51 14.55
CA ASP A 98 0.89 -27.03 15.95
C ASP A 98 2.14 -26.23 16.35
#